data_AF-A0A0N0JBV9-F1
#
_entry.id   AF-A0A0N0JBV9-F1
#
_cell.length_a   1.000
_cell.length_b   1.000
_cell.length_c   1.000
_cell.angle_alpha   90.00
_cell.angle_beta   90.00
_cell.angle_gamma   90.00
#
_symmetry.space_group_name_H-M   'P 1'
#
loop_
_entity.id
_entity.type
_entity.pdbx_description
1 polymer ?
#
loop_
_entity_poly.entity_id
_entity_poly.type
_entity_poly.pdbx_seq_one_letter_code
_entity_poly.pdbx_strand_id
1 'polypeptide(L)'
;MRSDLDHLPANKQRELERVVQIVFEEFEDALALASHEWKKKGRILKVILYGSYARGGWVDEPHTAKGYQSDYDLLIIVNDKRLTDRVKYWAKVDDRLMREYGIAGTIKTPVNFIVHTLQEVNDGLAHGRYFFMDVARDGIALYQSDDTELHQPKPKTPHAALMMAKEYFEEWFPASMRKFKLAKDAKDQAFNKEAAFLLHQTTESLLHCVLLVVTFYTPHMHNLAFLRTQAERLDVRLVHVWPSDNRKQRA
;
A
#
# COMPACT_ATOMS: atom_id res chain seq x y z
N MET A 1 -15.74 1.13 13.78
CA MET A 1 -14.65 0.30 13.22
C MET A 1 -14.34 -0.81 14.22
N ARG A 2 -13.93 -2.00 13.78
CA ARG A 2 -13.52 -3.07 14.71
C ARG A 2 -12.18 -2.74 15.35
N SER A 3 -11.92 -3.26 16.54
CA SER A 3 -10.65 -3.14 17.25
C SER A 3 -10.16 -4.47 17.82
N ASP A 4 -10.95 -5.54 17.68
CA ASP A 4 -10.60 -6.89 18.09
C ASP A 4 -9.71 -7.58 17.05
N LEU A 5 -8.79 -8.42 17.52
CA LEU A 5 -7.90 -9.24 16.68
C LEU A 5 -8.08 -10.74 16.98
N ASP A 6 -9.19 -11.14 17.59
CA ASP A 6 -9.43 -12.49 18.12
C ASP A 6 -9.43 -13.57 17.04
N HIS A 7 -9.68 -13.20 15.78
CA HIS A 7 -9.59 -14.11 14.63
C HIS A 7 -8.14 -14.42 14.22
N LEU A 8 -7.16 -13.66 14.72
CA LEU A 8 -5.74 -13.88 14.45
C LEU A 8 -5.09 -14.72 15.56
N PRO A 9 -4.16 -15.63 15.22
CA PRO A 9 -3.34 -16.33 16.21
C PRO A 9 -2.54 -15.36 17.11
N ALA A 10 -2.32 -15.75 18.36
CA ALA A 10 -1.65 -14.91 19.37
C ALA A 10 -0.24 -14.42 18.94
N ASN A 11 0.51 -15.21 18.17
CA ASN A 11 1.79 -14.78 17.62
C ASN A 11 1.64 -13.65 16.61
N LYS A 12 0.61 -13.68 15.76
CA LYS A 12 0.33 -12.65 14.77
C LYS A 12 -0.16 -11.36 15.44
N GLN A 13 -0.96 -11.47 16.51
CA GLN A 13 -1.35 -10.33 17.34
C GLN A 13 -0.11 -9.63 17.95
N ARG A 14 0.81 -10.39 18.55
CA ARG A 14 2.08 -9.85 19.09
C ARG A 14 2.98 -9.23 18.01
N GLU A 15 3.02 -9.83 16.82
CA GLU A 15 3.74 -9.22 15.68
C GLU A 15 3.12 -7.86 15.32
N LEU A 16 1.79 -7.75 15.25
CA LEU A 16 1.11 -6.48 14.97
C LEU A 16 1.36 -5.42 16.05
N GLU A 17 1.34 -5.80 17.34
CA GLU A 17 1.71 -4.91 18.44
C GLU A 17 3.14 -4.38 18.27
N ARG A 18 4.09 -5.26 17.93
CA ARG A 18 5.48 -4.87 17.65
C ARG A 18 5.59 -3.95 16.44
N VAL A 19 4.83 -4.21 15.38
CA VAL A 19 4.78 -3.34 14.20
C VAL A 19 4.28 -1.95 14.56
N VAL A 20 3.18 -1.84 15.32
CA VAL A 20 2.66 -0.56 15.80
C VAL A 20 3.71 0.15 16.65
N GLN A 21 4.38 -0.56 17.56
CA GLN A 21 5.44 0.02 18.38
C GLN A 21 6.57 0.62 17.52
N ILE A 22 7.08 -0.12 16.53
CA ILE A 22 8.12 0.37 15.61
C ILE A 22 7.66 1.61 14.86
N VAL A 23 6.41 1.61 14.38
CA VAL A 23 5.81 2.75 13.68
C VAL A 23 5.83 4.00 14.56
N PHE A 24 5.47 3.89 15.84
CA PHE A 24 5.49 5.02 16.77
C PHE A 24 6.92 5.47 17.12
N GLU A 25 7.82 4.54 17.48
CA GLU A 25 9.20 4.86 17.87
C GLU A 25 9.92 5.65 16.76
N GLU A 26 9.90 5.13 15.53
CA GLU A 26 10.60 5.77 14.41
C GLU A 26 9.93 7.08 13.97
N PHE A 27 8.60 7.18 14.10
CA PHE A 27 7.87 8.41 13.80
C PHE A 27 8.21 9.52 14.81
N GLU A 28 8.24 9.19 16.10
CA GLU A 28 8.61 10.12 17.16
C GLU A 28 10.06 10.60 17.00
N ASP A 29 11.00 9.69 16.68
CA ASP A 29 12.39 10.04 16.39
C ASP A 29 12.52 10.98 15.18
N ALA A 30 11.74 10.72 14.11
CA ALA A 30 11.71 11.57 12.93
C ALA A 30 11.16 12.97 13.24
N LEU A 31 10.20 13.10 14.17
CA LEU A 31 9.69 14.38 14.65
C LEU A 31 10.67 15.09 15.60
N ALA A 32 11.35 14.36 16.48
CA ALA A 32 12.31 14.90 17.44
C ALA A 32 13.52 15.55 16.77
N LEU A 33 13.99 14.99 15.65
CA LEU A 33 15.09 15.52 14.85
C LEU A 33 14.75 16.82 14.11
N ALA A 34 13.50 17.30 14.21
CA ALA A 34 13.01 18.35 13.36
C ALA A 34 12.80 19.69 14.10
N SER A 35 13.47 20.72 13.62
CA SER A 35 13.63 22.03 14.28
C SER A 35 12.43 22.98 14.21
N HIS A 36 11.34 22.64 13.50
CA HIS A 36 10.20 23.56 13.31
C HIS A 36 9.05 23.29 14.30
N GLU A 37 8.49 24.36 14.89
CA GLU A 37 7.43 24.29 15.91
C GLU A 37 6.18 23.50 15.50
N TRP A 38 5.78 23.57 14.22
CA TRP A 38 4.61 22.84 13.73
C TRP A 38 4.77 21.31 13.84
N LYS A 39 6.02 20.81 13.79
CA LYS A 39 6.31 19.37 13.87
C LYS A 39 6.18 18.82 15.29
N LYS A 40 6.32 19.67 16.33
CA LYS A 40 6.05 19.28 17.72
C LYS A 40 4.57 18.90 17.97
N LYS A 41 3.69 19.25 17.03
CA LYS A 41 2.27 18.88 17.06
C LYS A 41 1.94 17.71 16.15
N GLY A 42 2.91 17.14 15.43
CA GLY A 42 2.68 16.00 14.54
C GLY A 42 2.28 14.76 15.34
N ARG A 43 1.20 14.09 14.93
CA ARG A 43 0.66 12.91 15.61
C ARG A 43 0.11 11.92 14.61
N ILE A 44 0.29 10.64 14.93
CA ILE A 44 -0.51 9.56 14.35
C ILE A 44 -1.87 9.61 15.03
N LEU A 45 -2.94 9.71 14.24
CA LEU A 45 -4.32 9.70 14.69
C LEU A 45 -4.89 8.29 14.74
N LYS A 46 -4.62 7.48 13.70
CA LYS A 46 -5.10 6.09 13.63
C LYS A 46 -4.07 5.21 12.92
N VAL A 47 -3.97 3.96 13.34
CA VAL A 47 -3.29 2.89 12.59
C VAL A 47 -4.31 1.80 12.34
N ILE A 48 -4.61 1.53 11.07
CA ILE A 48 -5.69 0.63 10.67
C ILE A 48 -5.08 -0.53 9.89
N LEU A 49 -5.25 -1.75 10.38
CA LEU A 49 -4.98 -2.96 9.62
C LEU A 49 -6.09 -3.15 8.59
N TYR A 50 -5.71 -3.32 7.33
CA TYR A 50 -6.63 -3.68 6.25
C TYR A 50 -6.11 -4.91 5.49
N GLY A 51 -6.82 -5.31 4.43
CA GLY A 51 -6.37 -6.39 3.56
C GLY A 51 -6.73 -7.78 4.09
N SER A 52 -5.91 -8.77 3.75
CA SER A 52 -6.24 -10.18 3.98
C SER A 52 -6.24 -10.55 5.47
N TYR A 53 -5.32 -9.98 6.26
CA TYR A 53 -5.27 -10.19 7.71
C TYR A 53 -6.46 -9.57 8.44
N ALA A 54 -6.96 -8.41 8.00
CA ALA A 54 -8.17 -7.82 8.58
C ALA A 54 -9.43 -8.65 8.27
N ARG A 55 -9.51 -9.23 7.07
CA ARG A 55 -10.65 -10.04 6.60
C ARG A 55 -10.59 -11.52 7.00
N GLY A 56 -9.47 -12.00 7.52
CA GLY A 56 -9.24 -13.42 7.85
C GLY A 56 -8.93 -14.33 6.65
N GLY A 57 -8.75 -13.77 5.45
CA GLY A 57 -8.42 -14.52 4.22
C GLY A 57 -6.92 -14.54 3.90
N TRP A 58 -6.06 -14.38 4.90
CA TRP A 58 -4.61 -14.37 4.72
C TRP A 58 -4.05 -15.77 4.44
N VAL A 59 -2.96 -15.82 3.69
CA VAL A 59 -2.24 -17.05 3.34
C VAL A 59 -0.81 -16.92 3.83
N ASP A 60 -0.29 -17.96 4.48
CA ASP A 60 1.07 -18.02 5.00
C ASP A 60 1.67 -19.38 4.65
N GLU A 61 2.06 -19.52 3.38
CA GLU A 61 2.61 -20.76 2.81
C GLU A 61 4.05 -20.58 2.30
N PRO A 62 5.00 -20.08 3.14
CA PRO A 62 6.37 -19.78 2.70
C PRO A 62 7.16 -21.04 2.30
N HIS A 63 6.70 -22.22 2.74
CA HIS A 63 7.35 -23.51 2.48
C HIS A 63 6.85 -24.23 1.22
N THR A 64 5.84 -23.69 0.53
CA THR A 64 5.34 -24.28 -0.72
C THR A 64 6.17 -23.82 -1.92
N ALA A 65 6.07 -24.53 -3.05
CA ALA A 65 6.76 -24.15 -4.29
C ALA A 65 6.42 -22.72 -4.77
N LYS A 66 5.24 -22.20 -4.39
CA LYS A 66 4.80 -20.83 -4.68
C LYS A 66 5.32 -19.80 -3.68
N GLY A 67 5.63 -20.22 -2.43
CA GLY A 67 6.18 -19.36 -1.39
C GLY A 67 5.32 -18.13 -1.09
N TYR A 68 4.00 -18.24 -1.25
CA TYR A 68 3.11 -17.09 -1.11
C TYR A 68 2.82 -16.81 0.36
N GLN A 69 3.15 -15.59 0.79
CA GLN A 69 2.87 -15.08 2.12
C GLN A 69 2.15 -13.74 1.97
N SER A 70 1.04 -13.59 2.67
CA SER A 70 0.33 -12.31 2.77
C SER A 70 1.12 -11.34 3.64
N ASP A 71 1.10 -10.08 3.25
CA ASP A 71 1.68 -8.98 4.01
C ASP A 71 0.66 -8.41 5.01
N TYR A 72 1.14 -7.78 6.09
CA TYR A 72 0.33 -6.87 6.89
C TYR A 72 0.20 -5.52 6.19
N ASP A 73 -1.03 -5.05 5.97
CA ASP A 73 -1.27 -3.77 5.33
C ASP A 73 -1.83 -2.74 6.30
N LEU A 74 -1.13 -1.63 6.42
CA LEU A 74 -1.48 -0.58 7.36
C LEU A 74 -1.87 0.71 6.64
N LEU A 75 -3.00 1.28 7.02
CA LEU A 75 -3.32 2.68 6.75
C LEU A 75 -2.98 3.48 7.99
N ILE A 76 -1.98 4.34 7.89
CA ILE A 76 -1.59 5.26 8.94
C ILE A 76 -2.23 6.61 8.65
N ILE A 77 -3.03 7.10 9.59
CA ILE A 77 -3.69 8.41 9.50
C ILE A 77 -2.93 9.39 10.38
N VAL A 78 -2.47 10.50 9.79
CA VAL A 78 -1.77 11.59 10.49
C VAL A 78 -2.61 12.86 10.54
N ASN A 79 -2.27 13.74 11.47
CA ASN A 79 -3.00 15.00 11.68
C ASN A 79 -2.60 16.16 10.76
N ASP A 80 -1.51 16.01 9.98
CA ASP A 80 -1.01 17.08 9.11
C ASP A 80 -0.54 16.51 7.77
N LYS A 81 -0.94 17.14 6.67
CA LYS A 81 -0.60 16.71 5.30
C LYS A 81 0.90 16.64 5.05
N ARG A 82 1.71 17.48 5.69
CA ARG A 82 3.17 17.45 5.51
C ARG A 82 3.78 16.17 6.07
N LEU A 83 3.10 15.50 7.00
CA LEU A 83 3.55 14.24 7.59
C LEU A 83 3.28 13.04 6.68
N THR A 84 2.59 13.19 5.54
CA THR A 84 2.41 12.11 4.57
C THR A 84 3.63 11.92 3.66
N ASP A 85 4.66 12.76 3.78
CA ASP A 85 5.91 12.64 3.01
C ASP A 85 6.71 11.42 3.46
N ARG A 86 6.69 10.38 2.62
CA ARG A 86 7.30 9.07 2.90
C ARG A 86 8.82 9.16 3.11
N VAL A 87 9.52 9.87 2.24
CA VAL A 87 10.99 9.95 2.29
C VAL A 87 11.43 10.65 3.57
N LYS A 88 10.70 11.69 3.96
CA LYS A 88 11.09 12.54 5.09
C LYS A 88 10.75 11.96 6.45
N TYR A 89 9.62 11.25 6.58
CA TYR A 89 9.10 10.82 7.89
C TYR A 89 9.02 9.31 8.08
N TRP A 90 9.00 8.54 6.99
CA TRP A 90 8.65 7.12 7.05
C TRP A 90 9.73 6.18 6.51
N ALA A 91 10.77 6.71 5.87
CA ALA A 91 11.88 5.90 5.35
C ALA A 91 12.54 5.03 6.42
N LYS A 92 12.71 5.56 7.65
CA LYS A 92 13.26 4.78 8.77
C LYS A 92 12.33 3.68 9.27
N VAL A 93 11.02 3.91 9.21
CA VAL A 93 10.00 2.90 9.53
C VAL A 93 10.12 1.75 8.53
N ASP A 94 10.14 2.05 7.23
CA ASP A 94 10.35 1.06 6.16
C ASP A 94 11.64 0.25 6.39
N ASP A 95 12.77 0.94 6.61
CA ASP A 95 14.07 0.30 6.83
C ASP A 95 14.06 -0.62 8.06
N ARG A 96 13.44 -0.19 9.16
CA ARG A 96 13.39 -0.97 10.40
C ARG A 96 12.49 -2.18 10.26
N LEU A 97 11.32 -2.04 9.65
CA LEU A 97 10.41 -3.16 9.38
C LEU A 97 11.09 -4.20 8.46
N MET A 98 11.81 -3.75 7.42
CA MET A 98 12.58 -4.64 6.55
C MET A 98 13.69 -5.38 7.30
N ARG A 99 14.40 -4.71 8.23
CA ARG A 99 15.43 -5.37 9.06
C ARG A 99 14.85 -6.36 10.06
N GLU A 100 13.76 -6.01 10.73
CA GLU A 100 13.07 -6.89 11.69
C GLU A 100 12.53 -8.16 11.00
N TYR A 101 12.07 -8.02 9.75
CA TYR A 101 11.66 -9.15 8.90
C TYR A 101 12.84 -9.97 8.35
N GLY A 102 13.75 -9.31 7.62
CA GLY A 102 14.77 -10.00 6.82
C GLY A 102 16.04 -10.40 7.57
N ILE A 103 16.32 -9.79 8.73
CA ILE A 103 17.57 -10.00 9.47
C ILE A 103 17.30 -10.55 10.87
N ALA A 104 16.49 -9.83 11.66
CA ALA A 104 16.25 -10.21 13.05
C ALA A 104 15.27 -11.40 13.18
N GLY A 105 14.36 -11.56 12.22
CA GLY A 105 13.34 -12.61 12.21
C GLY A 105 12.31 -12.48 13.36
N THR A 106 12.25 -11.31 13.97
CA THR A 106 11.33 -10.94 15.07
C THR A 106 9.92 -10.71 14.54
N ILE A 107 9.81 -10.18 13.32
CA ILE A 107 8.59 -10.10 12.53
C ILE A 107 8.70 -11.15 11.44
N LYS A 108 7.71 -12.03 11.30
CA LYS A 108 7.74 -13.11 10.31
C LYS A 108 6.90 -12.81 9.08
N THR A 109 6.17 -11.70 9.12
CA THR A 109 5.22 -11.30 8.10
C THR A 109 5.66 -9.96 7.53
N PRO A 110 5.83 -9.81 6.20
CA PRO A 110 6.18 -8.52 5.62
C PRO A 110 5.12 -7.46 5.95
N VAL A 111 5.55 -6.21 6.07
CA VAL A 111 4.66 -5.09 6.42
C VAL A 111 4.70 -4.05 5.33
N ASN A 112 3.53 -3.68 4.83
CA ASN A 112 3.34 -2.56 3.93
C ASN A 112 2.46 -1.52 4.60
N PHE A 113 2.72 -0.24 4.35
CA PHE A 113 1.85 0.82 4.84
C PHE A 113 1.70 1.96 3.84
N ILE A 114 0.58 2.66 3.96
CA ILE A 114 0.31 3.93 3.29
C ILE A 114 -0.03 4.97 4.34
N VAL A 115 0.26 6.23 4.05
CA VAL A 115 0.08 7.34 4.99
C VAL A 115 -0.84 8.38 4.37
N HIS A 116 -1.89 8.75 5.10
CA HIS A 116 -2.86 9.75 4.68
C HIS A 116 -3.24 10.68 5.83
N THR A 117 -3.82 11.82 5.52
CA THR A 117 -4.54 12.61 6.52
C THR A 117 -5.96 12.09 6.73
N LEU A 118 -6.58 12.42 7.86
CA LEU A 118 -7.99 12.09 8.10
C LEU A 118 -8.89 12.70 7.01
N GLN A 119 -8.55 13.93 6.57
CA GLN A 119 -9.26 14.60 5.49
C GLN A 119 -9.19 13.81 4.18
N GLU A 120 -8.01 13.34 3.76
CA GLU A 120 -7.85 12.56 2.52
C GLU A 120 -8.65 11.25 2.54
N VAL A 121 -8.69 10.57 3.70
CA VAL A 121 -9.49 9.36 3.88
C VAL A 121 -10.97 9.68 3.76
N ASN A 122 -11.44 10.72 4.46
CA ASN A 122 -12.84 11.16 4.43
C ASN A 122 -13.27 11.65 3.04
N ASP A 123 -12.40 12.35 2.32
CA ASP A 123 -12.62 12.73 0.93
C ASP A 123 -12.72 11.49 0.04
N GLY A 124 -11.85 10.50 0.24
CA GLY A 124 -11.92 9.22 -0.47
C GLY A 124 -13.26 8.51 -0.27
N LEU A 125 -13.77 8.49 0.97
CA LEU A 125 -15.07 7.94 1.32
C LEU A 125 -16.23 8.72 0.68
N ALA A 126 -16.15 10.05 0.69
CA ALA A 126 -17.15 10.92 0.08
C ALA A 126 -17.21 10.80 -1.45
N HIS A 127 -16.08 10.50 -2.09
CA HIS A 127 -15.99 10.28 -3.54
C HIS A 127 -16.27 8.83 -3.95
N GLY A 128 -16.53 7.91 -3.01
CA GLY A 128 -16.82 6.52 -3.30
C GLY A 128 -15.62 5.73 -3.81
N ARG A 129 -14.41 6.05 -3.33
CA ARG A 129 -13.21 5.28 -3.66
C ARG A 129 -13.25 3.94 -2.93
N TYR A 130 -13.39 2.85 -3.68
CA TYR A 130 -13.58 1.50 -3.14
C TYR A 130 -12.50 1.12 -2.14
N PHE A 131 -11.25 1.52 -2.36
CA PHE A 131 -10.16 1.29 -1.40
C PHE A 131 -10.51 1.78 0.02
N PHE A 132 -10.90 3.04 0.17
CA PHE A 132 -11.22 3.59 1.50
C PHE A 132 -12.54 3.03 2.04
N MET A 133 -13.49 2.69 1.16
CA MET A 133 -14.73 2.03 1.56
C MET A 133 -14.46 0.65 2.17
N ASP A 134 -13.57 -0.13 1.55
CA ASP A 134 -13.17 -1.45 2.06
C ASP A 134 -12.41 -1.31 3.38
N VAL A 135 -11.53 -0.31 3.52
CA VAL A 135 -10.86 -0.02 4.79
C VAL A 135 -11.88 0.37 5.89
N ALA A 136 -12.87 1.20 5.57
CA ALA A 136 -13.87 1.61 6.56
C ALA A 136 -14.80 0.45 6.97
N ARG A 137 -15.08 -0.49 6.05
CA ARG A 137 -15.95 -1.64 6.28
C ARG A 137 -15.22 -2.77 7.02
N ASP A 138 -14.05 -3.15 6.53
CA ASP A 138 -13.35 -4.39 6.94
C ASP A 138 -12.10 -4.10 7.79
N GLY A 139 -11.68 -2.85 7.90
CA GLY A 139 -10.47 -2.47 8.63
C GLY A 139 -10.58 -2.64 10.15
N ILE A 140 -9.44 -2.92 10.78
CA ILE A 140 -9.31 -3.07 12.23
C ILE A 140 -8.41 -1.96 12.77
N ALA A 141 -8.92 -1.20 13.72
CA ALA A 141 -8.17 -0.18 14.44
C ALA A 141 -7.13 -0.84 15.35
N LEU A 142 -5.85 -0.81 14.96
CA LEU A 142 -4.74 -1.21 15.84
C LEU A 142 -4.41 -0.09 16.84
N TYR A 143 -4.66 1.15 16.45
CA TYR A 143 -4.51 2.33 17.30
C TYR A 143 -5.50 3.41 16.87
N GLN A 144 -6.04 4.14 17.84
CA GLN A 144 -6.77 5.39 17.62
C GLN A 144 -6.51 6.38 18.75
N SER A 145 -6.21 7.63 18.41
CA SER A 145 -6.01 8.71 19.39
C SER A 145 -7.31 9.23 19.98
N ASP A 146 -8.40 9.11 19.22
CA ASP A 146 -9.76 9.48 19.59
C ASP A 146 -10.79 8.59 18.87
N ASP A 147 -12.03 8.69 19.33
CA ASP A 147 -13.18 7.94 18.83
C ASP A 147 -13.84 8.60 17.61
N THR A 148 -13.18 9.56 16.95
CA THR A 148 -13.73 10.18 15.72
C THR A 148 -13.91 9.11 14.66
N GLU A 149 -15.15 8.95 14.20
CA GLU A 149 -15.48 7.98 13.15
C GLU A 149 -15.07 8.49 11.77
N LEU A 150 -14.76 7.55 10.87
CA LEU A 150 -14.61 7.86 9.46
C LEU A 150 -15.97 8.25 8.86
N HIS A 151 -15.97 9.14 7.87
CA HIS A 151 -17.21 9.54 7.21
C HIS A 151 -17.96 8.35 6.60
N GLN A 152 -19.29 8.43 6.58
CA GLN A 152 -20.09 7.41 5.89
C GLN A 152 -19.73 7.38 4.39
N PRO A 153 -19.32 6.21 3.86
CA PRO A 153 -18.96 6.11 2.47
C PRO A 153 -20.15 6.37 1.54
N LYS A 154 -19.90 7.11 0.47
CA LYS A 154 -20.89 7.42 -0.56
C LYS A 154 -20.54 6.65 -1.84
N PRO A 155 -21.06 5.42 -2.02
CA PRO A 155 -20.78 4.64 -3.21
C PRO A 155 -21.25 5.38 -4.46
N LYS A 156 -20.47 5.26 -5.55
CA LYS A 156 -20.91 5.74 -6.86
C LYS A 156 -22.02 4.86 -7.40
N THR A 157 -22.91 5.44 -8.20
CA THR A 157 -23.86 4.65 -9.00
C THR A 157 -23.08 3.78 -10.00
N PRO A 158 -23.59 2.61 -10.42
CA PRO A 158 -22.91 1.76 -11.39
C PRO A 158 -22.51 2.50 -12.68
N HIS A 159 -23.37 3.42 -13.15
CA HIS A 159 -23.09 4.26 -14.31
C HIS A 159 -21.93 5.24 -14.07
N ALA A 160 -21.95 5.96 -12.94
CA ALA A 160 -20.88 6.90 -12.60
C ALA A 160 -19.54 6.19 -12.33
N ALA A 161 -19.58 5.00 -11.73
CA ALA A 161 -18.41 4.15 -11.56
C ALA A 161 -17.81 3.73 -12.91
N LEU A 162 -18.66 3.27 -13.85
CA LEU A 162 -18.21 2.90 -15.20
C LEU A 162 -17.60 4.09 -15.95
N MET A 163 -18.20 5.27 -15.87
CA MET A 163 -17.68 6.47 -16.52
C MET A 163 -16.28 6.83 -15.98
N MET A 164 -16.12 6.87 -14.66
CA MET A 164 -14.82 7.17 -14.04
C MET A 164 -13.77 6.11 -14.35
N ALA A 165 -14.14 4.82 -14.34
CA ALA A 165 -13.24 3.74 -14.71
C ALA A 165 -12.72 3.90 -16.15
N LYS A 166 -13.60 4.29 -17.07
CA LYS A 166 -13.22 4.57 -18.47
C LYS A 166 -12.27 5.76 -18.58
N GLU A 167 -12.57 6.87 -17.90
CA GLU A 167 -11.70 8.05 -17.89
C GLU A 167 -10.28 7.70 -17.41
N TYR A 168 -10.15 6.96 -16.29
CA TYR A 168 -8.85 6.51 -15.81
C TYR A 168 -8.14 5.60 -16.82
N PHE A 169 -8.87 4.65 -17.44
CA PHE A 169 -8.28 3.76 -18.43
C PHE A 169 -7.78 4.51 -19.67
N GLU A 170 -8.60 5.41 -20.21
CA GLU A 170 -8.32 6.21 -21.40
C GLU A 170 -7.15 7.17 -21.21
N GLU A 171 -6.92 7.64 -19.98
CA GLU A 171 -5.75 8.44 -19.64
C GLU A 171 -4.49 7.57 -19.47
N TRP A 172 -4.56 6.58 -18.58
CA TRP A 172 -3.37 5.89 -18.07
C TRP A 172 -2.87 4.78 -18.99
N PHE A 173 -3.77 4.01 -19.61
CA PHE A 173 -3.37 2.89 -20.46
C PHE A 173 -2.62 3.37 -21.72
N PRO A 174 -3.14 4.34 -22.52
CA PRO A 174 -2.38 4.87 -23.66
C PRO A 174 -1.06 5.51 -23.26
N ALA A 175 -1.01 6.22 -22.12
CA ALA A 175 0.23 6.80 -21.60
C ALA A 175 1.29 5.72 -21.29
N SER A 176 0.86 4.60 -20.73
CA SER A 176 1.72 3.44 -20.46
C SER A 176 2.21 2.80 -21.76
N MET A 177 1.33 2.63 -22.75
CA MET A 177 1.71 2.04 -24.04
C MET A 177 2.67 2.90 -24.85
N ARG A 178 2.63 4.24 -24.70
CA ARG A 178 3.66 5.12 -25.28
C ARG A 178 5.04 4.83 -24.70
N LYS A 179 5.15 4.68 -23.37
CA LYS A 179 6.41 4.30 -22.69
C LYS A 179 6.90 2.93 -23.16
N PHE A 180 5.98 1.97 -23.32
CA PHE A 180 6.32 0.64 -23.82
C PHE A 180 6.89 0.67 -25.24
N LYS A 181 6.30 1.48 -26.12
CA LYS A 181 6.81 1.69 -27.48
C LYS A 181 8.24 2.24 -27.45
N LEU A 182 8.48 3.29 -26.66
CA LEU A 182 9.83 3.86 -26.51
C LEU A 182 10.83 2.83 -25.95
N ALA A 183 10.39 1.96 -25.05
CA ALA A 183 11.23 0.90 -24.51
C ALA A 183 11.64 -0.12 -25.59
N LYS A 184 10.74 -0.46 -26.51
CA LYS A 184 11.04 -1.32 -27.67
C LYS A 184 12.03 -0.65 -28.61
N ASP A 185 11.78 0.61 -28.96
CA ASP A 185 12.66 1.38 -29.85
C ASP A 185 14.09 1.50 -29.26
N ALA A 186 14.21 1.71 -27.94
CA ALA A 186 15.50 1.74 -27.24
C ALA A 186 16.19 0.36 -27.25
N LYS A 187 15.43 -0.72 -27.07
CA LYS A 187 15.96 -2.09 -27.13
C LYS A 187 16.48 -2.43 -28.53
N ASP A 188 15.75 -2.07 -29.58
CA ASP A 188 16.14 -2.33 -30.97
C ASP A 188 17.43 -1.59 -31.35
N GLN A 189 17.70 -0.46 -30.70
CA GLN A 189 18.94 0.32 -30.81
C GLN A 189 20.06 -0.16 -29.85
N ALA A 190 19.85 -1.26 -29.11
CA ALA A 190 20.75 -1.78 -28.08
C ALA A 190 21.02 -0.82 -26.89
N PHE A 191 20.15 0.18 -26.67
CA PHE A 191 20.16 1.06 -25.49
C PHE A 191 19.51 0.36 -24.29
N ASN A 192 20.20 -0.69 -23.82
CA ASN A 192 19.64 -1.65 -22.87
C ASN A 192 19.27 -1.01 -21.51
N LYS A 193 20.03 0.00 -21.04
CA LYS A 193 19.76 0.65 -19.76
C LYS A 193 18.49 1.51 -19.82
N GLU A 194 18.34 2.25 -20.91
CA GLU A 194 17.19 3.10 -21.21
C GLU A 194 15.95 2.25 -21.44
N ALA A 195 16.07 1.14 -22.20
CA ALA A 195 15.00 0.18 -22.38
C ALA A 195 14.51 -0.39 -21.04
N ALA A 196 15.44 -0.80 -20.16
CA ALA A 196 15.09 -1.31 -18.83
C ALA A 196 14.36 -0.28 -17.97
N PHE A 197 14.84 0.97 -17.96
CA PHE A 197 14.18 2.07 -17.24
C PHE A 197 12.75 2.34 -17.77
N LEU A 198 12.57 2.37 -19.10
CA LEU A 198 11.27 2.60 -19.72
C LEU A 198 10.30 1.43 -19.48
N LEU A 199 10.79 0.18 -19.43
CA LEU A 199 9.98 -0.98 -19.05
C LEU A 199 9.51 -0.90 -17.59
N HIS A 200 10.38 -0.45 -16.67
CA HIS A 200 9.99 -0.19 -15.28
C HIS A 200 8.87 0.85 -15.21
N GLN A 201 9.05 1.99 -15.88
CA GLN A 201 8.06 3.08 -15.92
C GLN A 201 6.75 2.65 -16.58
N THR A 202 6.82 1.80 -17.61
CA THR A 202 5.64 1.19 -18.25
C THR A 202 4.88 0.33 -17.25
N THR A 203 5.58 -0.55 -16.53
CA THR A 203 4.99 -1.45 -15.55
C THR A 203 4.32 -0.68 -14.41
N GLU A 204 5.01 0.31 -13.86
CA GLU A 204 4.50 1.18 -12.80
C GLU A 204 3.19 1.85 -13.22
N SER A 205 3.18 2.45 -14.42
CA SER A 205 2.01 3.14 -14.96
C SER A 205 0.83 2.19 -15.22
N LEU A 206 1.10 0.94 -15.63
CA LEU A 206 0.07 -0.08 -15.81
C LEU A 206 -0.53 -0.53 -14.48
N LEU A 207 0.28 -0.72 -13.44
CA LEU A 207 -0.21 -1.07 -12.10
C LEU A 207 -1.08 0.05 -11.53
N HIS A 208 -0.65 1.30 -11.67
CA HIS A 208 -1.47 2.46 -11.33
C HIS A 208 -2.79 2.52 -12.11
N CYS A 209 -2.76 2.23 -13.41
CA CYS A 209 -3.95 2.14 -14.24
C CYS A 209 -4.95 1.12 -13.68
N VAL A 210 -4.50 -0.10 -13.38
CA VAL A 210 -5.34 -1.15 -12.79
C VAL A 210 -5.94 -0.71 -11.46
N LEU A 211 -5.11 -0.17 -10.56
CA LEU A 211 -5.56 0.31 -9.24
C LEU A 211 -6.62 1.40 -9.37
N LEU A 212 -6.41 2.38 -10.24
CA LEU A 212 -7.37 3.46 -10.49
C LEU A 212 -8.67 2.94 -11.10
N VAL A 213 -8.59 2.11 -12.15
CA VAL A 213 -9.78 1.59 -12.85
C VAL A 213 -10.64 0.74 -11.92
N VAL A 214 -10.03 -0.08 -11.07
CA VAL A 214 -10.75 -1.05 -10.24
C VAL A 214 -11.15 -0.48 -8.87
N THR A 215 -10.33 0.41 -8.30
CA THR A 215 -10.52 0.88 -6.92
C THR A 215 -10.79 2.39 -6.78
N PHE A 216 -10.66 3.15 -7.87
CA PHE A 216 -10.67 4.62 -7.90
C PHE A 216 -9.64 5.24 -6.96
N TYR A 217 -8.56 4.51 -6.68
CA TYR A 217 -7.49 4.95 -5.82
C TYR A 217 -6.17 4.37 -6.32
N THR A 218 -5.13 5.17 -6.20
CA THR A 218 -3.76 4.67 -6.23
C THR A 218 -2.95 5.40 -5.17
N PRO A 219 -2.08 4.69 -4.45
CA PRO A 219 -1.16 5.32 -3.52
C PRO A 219 -0.07 6.08 -4.28
N HIS A 220 0.48 7.13 -3.66
CA HIS A 220 1.58 7.93 -4.20
C HIS A 220 2.92 7.21 -3.95
N MET A 221 3.10 6.04 -4.56
CA MET A 221 4.25 5.16 -4.37
C MET A 221 4.72 4.60 -5.70
N HIS A 222 6.04 4.64 -5.93
CA HIS A 222 6.68 4.16 -7.17
C HIS A 222 7.29 2.75 -7.02
N ASN A 223 7.19 2.14 -5.84
CA ASN A 223 7.75 0.81 -5.60
C ASN A 223 6.91 -0.26 -6.30
N LEU A 224 7.47 -0.87 -7.36
CA LEU A 224 6.79 -1.91 -8.13
C LEU A 224 6.37 -3.12 -7.32
N ALA A 225 7.18 -3.58 -6.36
CA ALA A 225 6.84 -4.74 -5.54
C ALA A 225 5.58 -4.46 -4.73
N PHE A 226 5.50 -3.28 -4.12
CA PHE A 226 4.31 -2.84 -3.41
C PHE A 226 3.09 -2.68 -4.35
N LEU A 227 3.24 -1.97 -5.48
CA LEU A 227 2.14 -1.78 -6.43
C LEU A 227 1.63 -3.11 -7.00
N ARG A 228 2.54 -4.06 -7.22
CA ARG A 228 2.22 -5.42 -7.64
C ARG A 228 1.40 -6.13 -6.58
N THR A 229 1.83 -6.13 -5.31
CA THR A 229 1.06 -6.72 -4.21
C THR A 229 -0.35 -6.12 -4.13
N GLN A 230 -0.48 -4.80 -4.30
CA GLN A 230 -1.80 -4.15 -4.32
C GLN A 230 -2.67 -4.62 -5.48
N ALA A 231 -2.09 -4.76 -6.68
CA ALA A 231 -2.83 -5.19 -7.87
C ALA A 231 -3.21 -6.68 -7.81
N GLU A 232 -2.32 -7.56 -7.36
CA GLU A 232 -2.56 -9.00 -7.22
C GLU A 232 -3.74 -9.35 -6.30
N ARG A 233 -4.06 -8.47 -5.34
CA ARG A 233 -5.23 -8.61 -4.46
C ARG A 233 -6.56 -8.36 -5.14
N LEU A 234 -6.55 -7.60 -6.23
CA LEU A 234 -7.75 -7.29 -6.98
C LEU A 234 -8.17 -8.46 -7.86
N ASP A 235 -7.19 -9.19 -8.42
CA ASP A 235 -7.43 -10.32 -9.30
C ASP A 235 -6.25 -11.29 -9.32
N VAL A 236 -6.53 -12.57 -9.04
CA VAL A 236 -5.51 -13.64 -9.02
C VAL A 236 -4.78 -13.81 -10.35
N ARG A 237 -5.38 -13.42 -11.47
CA ARG A 237 -4.74 -13.48 -12.80
C ARG A 237 -3.49 -12.60 -12.86
N LEU A 238 -3.43 -11.53 -12.07
CA LEU A 238 -2.26 -10.63 -12.02
C LEU A 238 -1.06 -11.28 -11.33
N VAL A 239 -1.28 -12.27 -10.46
CA VAL A 239 -0.20 -13.06 -9.84
C VAL A 239 0.56 -13.84 -10.91
N HIS A 240 -0.15 -14.35 -11.91
CA HIS A 240 0.41 -15.20 -12.97
C HIS A 240 1.09 -14.42 -14.10
N VAL A 241 1.04 -13.08 -14.10
CA VAL A 241 1.74 -12.24 -15.08
C VAL A 241 3.26 -12.31 -14.86
N TRP A 242 3.68 -12.48 -13.61
CA TRP A 242 5.09 -12.47 -13.23
C TRP A 242 5.60 -13.90 -13.05
N PRO A 243 6.69 -14.28 -13.74
CA PRO A 243 7.35 -15.55 -13.50
C PRO A 243 7.76 -15.66 -12.03
N SER A 244 7.52 -16.80 -11.40
CA SER A 244 7.85 -17.02 -9.99
C SER A 244 8.36 -18.44 -9.71
N ASP A 245 8.66 -19.22 -10.75
CA ASP A 245 9.01 -20.63 -10.67
C ASP A 245 10.40 -20.83 -10.02
N ASN A 246 11.31 -19.86 -10.15
CA ASN A 246 12.65 -19.95 -9.60
C ASN A 246 13.13 -18.66 -8.90
N ARG A 247 14.20 -18.79 -8.11
CA ARG A 247 14.78 -17.69 -7.32
C ARG A 247 15.20 -16.49 -8.17
N LYS A 248 15.68 -16.69 -9.41
CA LYS A 248 16.06 -15.59 -10.31
C LYS A 248 14.84 -14.81 -10.83
N GLN A 249 13.69 -15.45 -10.93
CA GLN A 249 12.43 -14.83 -11.33
C GLN A 249 11.75 -14.11 -10.16
N ARG A 250 12.03 -14.53 -8.91
CA ARG A 250 11.51 -13.90 -7.68
C ARG A 250 12.38 -12.75 -7.15
N ALA A 251 13.61 -12.61 -7.65
CA ALA A 251 14.57 -11.55 -7.27
C ALA A 251 14.37 -10.31 -8.14
#